data_AF-A0A957FNU5-F1
#
_entry.id   AF-A0A957FNU5-F1
#
_cell.length_a   1.000
_cell.length_b   1.000
_cell.length_c   1.000
_cell.angle_alpha   90.00
_cell.angle_beta   90.00
_cell.angle_gamma   90.00
#
_symmetry.space_group_name_H-M   'P 1'
#
loop_
_entity.id
_entity.type
_entity.pdbx_description
1 polymer ?
#
loop_
_entity_poly.entity_id
_entity_poly.type
_entity_poly.pdbx_seq_one_letter_code
_entity_poly.pdbx_strand_id
1 'polypeptide(L)'
;MADVQNEVYLSAVSVWEIGIKYARGRLTLPEPPDQYVVSRLALHQFQPLPIEMRHAAQIYRLPDIHRDPFDRLLVVQSQIENMPLLTGDSTLASYQVEIVW
;
A
#
# COMPACT_ATOMS: atom_id res chain seq x y z
N MET A 1 -1.98 -11.95 -15.65
CA MET A 1 -1.93 -13.42 -15.51
C MET A 1 -1.83 -13.70 -14.02
N ALA A 2 -2.90 -14.22 -13.41
CA ALA A 2 -2.86 -14.64 -12.02
C ALA A 2 -2.14 -16.00 -11.96
N ASP A 3 -0.81 -15.95 -11.89
CA ASP A 3 -0.05 -17.12 -11.51
C ASP A 3 -0.37 -17.44 -10.05
N VAL A 4 -0.60 -18.71 -9.74
CA VAL A 4 -1.02 -19.21 -8.42
C VAL A 4 0.16 -19.16 -7.41
N GLN A 5 1.29 -18.56 -7.81
CA GLN A 5 2.54 -18.50 -7.03
C GLN A 5 2.95 -17.09 -6.60
N ASN A 6 2.16 -16.05 -6.92
CA ASN A 6 2.54 -14.70 -6.49
C ASN A 6 2.22 -14.49 -5.01
N GLU A 7 3.27 -14.30 -4.20
CA GLU A 7 3.11 -13.80 -2.83
C GLU A 7 2.64 -12.34 -2.86
N VAL A 8 1.43 -12.10 -2.36
CA VAL A 8 0.85 -10.77 -2.31
C VAL A 8 1.01 -10.21 -0.90
N TYR A 9 1.53 -8.99 -0.83
CA TYR A 9 1.77 -8.27 0.41
C TYR A 9 0.80 -7.10 0.54
N LEU A 10 0.24 -6.90 1.74
CA LEU A 10 -0.57 -5.73 2.07
C LEU A 10 0.23 -4.79 2.98
N SER A 11 0.57 -3.62 2.45
CA SER A 11 1.27 -2.58 3.21
C SER A 11 0.43 -2.07 4.39
N ALA A 12 1.07 -1.91 5.54
CA ALA A 12 0.48 -1.18 6.67
C ALA A 12 0.11 0.27 6.32
N VAL A 13 0.70 0.88 5.28
CA VAL A 13 0.31 2.21 4.78
C VAL A 13 -1.11 2.18 4.21
N SER A 14 -1.43 1.16 3.40
CA SER A 14 -2.77 0.99 2.84
C SER A 14 -3.81 0.74 3.93
N VAL A 15 -3.46 -0.03 4.96
CA VAL A 15 -4.33 -0.26 6.13
C VAL A 15 -4.57 1.04 6.89
N TRP A 16 -3.54 1.88 7.07
CA TRP A 16 -3.67 3.20 7.67
C TRP A 16 -4.61 4.10 6.86
N GLU A 17 -4.45 4.13 5.54
CA GLU A 17 -5.32 4.91 4.65
C GLU A 17 -6.78 4.42 4.69
N ILE A 18 -7.01 3.10 4.72
CA ILE A 18 -8.34 2.49 4.91
C ILE A 18 -8.98 3.00 6.20
N GLY A 19 -8.25 2.98 7.32
CA GLY A 19 -8.73 3.47 8.61
C GLY A 19 -9.15 4.94 8.57
N ILE A 20 -8.33 5.80 7.96
CA ILE A 20 -8.65 7.24 7.81
C ILE A 20 -9.86 7.46 6.92
N LYS A 21 -9.94 6.77 5.77
CA LYS A 21 -11.08 6.89 4.84
C LYS A 21 -12.37 6.41 5.49
N TYR A 22 -12.33 5.31 6.24
CA TYR A 22 -13.47 4.78 7.00
C TYR A 22 -13.94 5.79 8.06
N ALA A 23 -13.02 6.29 8.90
CA ALA A 23 -13.35 7.26 9.94
C ALA A 23 -13.93 8.58 9.39
N ARG A 24 -13.55 8.95 8.16
CA ARG A 24 -14.09 10.13 7.45
C ARG A 24 -15.39 9.85 6.67
N GLY A 25 -15.93 8.63 6.73
CA GLY A 25 -17.12 8.23 5.97
C GLY A 25 -16.91 8.17 4.45
N ARG A 26 -15.66 8.14 3.98
CA ARG A 26 -15.31 8.05 2.55
C ARG A 26 -15.17 6.61 2.06
N LEU A 27 -15.17 5.65 2.98
CA LEU A 27 -15.12 4.23 2.70
C LEU A 27 -16.10 3.51 3.61
N THR A 28 -17.05 2.79 3.03
CA THR A 28 -17.99 1.94 3.78
C THR A 28 -17.47 0.52 3.74
N LEU A 29 -17.30 -0.08 4.91
CA LEU A 29 -16.93 -1.48 5.08
C LEU A 29 -18.05 -2.21 5.84
N PRO A 30 -18.23 -3.52 5.62
CA PRO A 30 -19.24 -4.31 6.34
C PRO A 30 -18.92 -4.43 7.84
N GLU A 31 -17.65 -4.23 8.22
CA GLU A 31 -17.12 -4.34 9.57
C GLU A 31 -16.08 -3.23 9.80
N PRO A 32 -15.72 -2.90 11.05
CA PRO A 32 -14.61 -1.99 11.35
C PRO A 32 -13.28 -2.42 10.68
N PRO A 33 -12.42 -1.47 10.27
CA PRO A 33 -11.20 -1.78 9.52
C PRO A 33 -10.27 -2.81 10.17
N ASP A 34 -10.13 -2.80 11.49
CA ASP A 34 -9.29 -3.73 12.26
C ASP A 34 -9.76 -5.19 12.15
N GLN A 35 -11.07 -5.42 11.99
CA GLN A 35 -11.63 -6.75 11.78
C GLN A 35 -11.64 -7.11 10.29
N TYR A 36 -12.08 -6.17 9.45
CA TYR A 36 -12.21 -6.37 8.02
C TYR A 36 -10.87 -6.68 7.34
N VAL A 37 -9.81 -5.95 7.67
CA VAL A 37 -8.49 -6.16 7.04
C VAL A 37 -7.92 -7.53 7.44
N VAL A 38 -8.02 -7.90 8.72
CA VAL A 38 -7.51 -9.19 9.22
C VAL A 38 -8.22 -10.36 8.54
N SER A 39 -9.55 -10.28 8.39
CA SER A 39 -10.31 -11.34 7.73
C SER A 39 -9.95 -11.46 6.24
N ARG A 40 -9.69 -10.35 5.55
CA ARG A 40 -9.26 -10.34 4.13
C ARG A 40 -7.84 -10.86 3.93
N LEU A 41 -6.91 -10.51 4.81
CA LEU A 41 -5.55 -11.07 4.78
C LEU A 41 -5.59 -12.60 4.84
N ALA A 42 -6.34 -13.16 5.79
CA ALA A 42 -6.50 -14.60 5.96
C ALA A 42 -7.19 -15.25 4.75
N LEU A 43 -8.28 -14.65 4.25
CA LEU A 43 -9.05 -15.19 3.13
C LEU A 43 -8.23 -15.27 1.84
N HIS A 44 -7.41 -14.25 1.57
CA HIS A 44 -6.62 -14.13 0.34
C HIS A 44 -5.18 -14.60 0.49
N GLN A 45 -4.79 -15.08 1.67
CA GLN A 45 -3.42 -15.49 1.99
C GLN A 45 -2.38 -14.39 1.76
N PHE A 46 -2.80 -13.14 1.92
CA PHE A 46 -1.92 -11.99 1.80
C PHE A 46 -1.03 -11.88 3.04
N GLN A 47 0.22 -11.51 2.84
CA GLN A 47 1.17 -11.28 3.91
C GLN A 47 1.13 -9.81 4.36
N PRO A 48 1.12 -9.50 5.65
CA PRO A 48 1.24 -8.11 6.11
C PRO A 48 2.66 -7.59 5.84
N LEU A 49 2.78 -6.37 5.33
CA LEU A 49 4.06 -5.71 5.10
C LEU A 49 4.22 -4.49 6.03
N PRO A 50 5.05 -4.59 7.09
CA PRO A 50 5.22 -3.51 8.06
C PRO A 50 5.94 -2.30 7.46
N ILE A 51 5.63 -1.12 8.01
CA ILE A 51 6.43 0.09 7.76
C ILE A 51 7.58 0.10 8.76
N GLU A 52 8.80 0.21 8.26
CA GLU A 52 9.99 0.39 9.07
C GLU A 52 10.50 1.83 9.00
N MET A 53 11.35 2.22 9.96
CA MET A 53 11.95 3.56 9.98
C MET A 53 12.71 3.88 8.68
N ARG A 54 13.31 2.87 8.03
CA ARG A 54 14.00 3.03 6.74
C ARG A 54 13.05 3.50 5.63
N HIS A 55 11.78 3.12 5.66
CA HIS A 55 10.78 3.56 4.69
C HIS A 55 10.46 5.04 4.91
N ALA A 56 10.17 5.43 6.15
CA ALA A 56 9.86 6.82 6.48
C ALA A 56 11.05 7.76 6.21
N ALA A 57 12.27 7.33 6.56
CA ALA A 57 13.48 8.14 6.42
C ALA A 57 13.91 8.40 4.98
N GLN A 58 13.45 7.61 3.99
CA GLN A 58 13.82 7.80 2.58
C GLN A 58 12.86 8.71 1.79
N ILE A 59 11.73 9.15 2.37
CA ILE A 59 10.73 10.00 1.68
C ILE A 59 11.33 11.27 1.07
N TYR A 60 12.34 11.87 1.72
CA TYR A 60 12.96 13.13 1.26
C TYR A 60 13.67 13.00 -0.10
N ARG A 61 13.98 11.76 -0.53
CA ARG A 61 14.65 11.48 -1.82
C ARG A 61 13.67 11.43 -2.98
N LEU A 62 12.37 11.29 -2.71
CA LEU A 62 11.39 11.21 -3.77
C LEU A 62 11.21 12.57 -4.48
N PRO A 63 11.14 12.56 -5.82
CA PRO A 63 10.68 13.72 -6.58
C PRO A 63 9.34 14.25 -6.05
N ASP A 64 9.12 15.56 -6.17
CA ASP A 64 7.88 16.18 -5.69
C ASP A 64 6.73 16.05 -6.70
N ILE A 65 6.22 14.83 -6.84
CA ILE A 65 5.14 14.50 -7.79
C ILE A 65 3.80 14.38 -7.04
N HIS A 66 3.77 13.66 -5.92
CA HIS A 66 2.57 13.50 -5.09
C HIS A 66 2.66 14.35 -3.83
N ARG A 67 1.50 14.91 -3.44
CA ARG A 67 1.34 15.61 -2.16
C ARG A 67 0.88 14.69 -1.03
N ASP A 68 0.26 13.56 -1.35
CA ASP A 68 -0.22 12.63 -0.33
C ASP A 68 0.97 11.88 0.30
N PRO A 69 1.20 11.99 1.62
CA PRO A 69 2.27 11.26 2.29
C PRO A 69 2.12 9.73 2.22
N PHE A 70 0.91 9.19 2.08
CA PHE A 70 0.68 7.74 1.99
C PHE A 70 1.17 7.18 0.66
N ASP A 71 0.82 7.83 -0.44
CA ASP A 71 1.30 7.45 -1.79
C ASP A 71 2.81 7.49 -1.87
N ARG A 72 3.43 8.55 -1.33
CA ARG A 72 4.88 8.68 -1.26
C ARG A 72 5.51 7.56 -0.43
N LEU A 73 4.92 7.20 0.69
CA LEU A 73 5.46 6.13 1.53
C LEU A 73 5.29 4.75 0.88
N LEU A 74 4.20 4.50 0.14
CA LEU A 74 4.01 3.28 -0.67
C LEU A 74 5.08 3.15 -1.75
N VAL A 75 5.38 4.25 -2.45
CA VAL A 75 6.47 4.29 -3.45
C VAL A 75 7.81 3.96 -2.82
N VAL A 76 8.16 4.61 -1.69
CA VAL A 76 9.43 4.32 -1.01
C VAL A 76 9.49 2.87 -0.54
N GLN A 77 8.41 2.33 0.01
CA GLN A 77 8.37 0.94 0.47
C GLN A 77 8.55 -0.03 -0.70
N SER A 78 7.86 0.21 -1.83
CA SER A 78 8.05 -0.56 -3.08
C SER A 78 9.50 -0.52 -3.55
N GLN A 79 10.14 0.65 -3.55
CA GLN A 79 11.55 0.81 -3.95
C GLN A 79 12.53 0.08 -3.03
N ILE A 80 12.32 0.15 -1.72
CA ILE A 80 13.23 -0.46 -0.73
C ILE A 80 13.09 -1.98 -0.70
N GLU A 81 11.86 -2.48 -0.75
CA GLU A 81 11.58 -3.92 -0.69
C GLU A 81 11.72 -4.59 -2.07
N ASN A 82 11.98 -3.82 -3.13
CA ASN A 82 12.01 -4.27 -4.54
C ASN A 82 10.74 -5.04 -4.93
N MET A 83 9.59 -4.53 -4.51
CA MET A 83 8.28 -5.14 -4.77
C MET A 83 7.49 -4.29 -5.76
N PRO A 84 6.92 -4.87 -6.84
CA PRO A 84 5.99 -4.16 -7.70
C PRO A 84 4.77 -3.66 -6.92
N LEU A 85 4.28 -2.48 -7.26
CA LEU A 85 3.12 -1.88 -6.62
C LEU A 85 1.85 -2.16 -7.44
N LEU A 86 0.86 -2.78 -6.80
CA LEU A 86 -0.50 -2.90 -7.35
C LEU A 86 -1.30 -1.67 -6.94
N THR A 87 -1.70 -0.85 -7.91
CA THR A 87 -2.43 0.39 -7.64
C THR A 87 -3.39 0.72 -8.78
N GLY A 88 -4.47 1.44 -8.47
CA GLY A 88 -5.35 2.04 -9.47
C GLY A 88 -4.88 3.42 -9.95
N ASP A 89 -3.86 4.00 -9.31
CA ASP A 89 -3.32 5.33 -9.65
C ASP A 89 -2.12 5.22 -10.60
N SER A 90 -2.33 5.58 -11.86
CA SER A 90 -1.30 5.56 -12.90
C SER A 90 -0.25 6.65 -12.76
N THR A 91 -0.51 7.69 -11.97
CA THR A 91 0.48 8.75 -11.74
C THR A 91 1.67 8.26 -10.91
N LEU A 92 1.50 7.19 -10.14
CA LEU A 92 2.57 6.52 -9.40
C LEU A 92 3.66 5.93 -10.31
N ALA A 93 3.33 5.59 -11.56
CA ALA A 93 4.32 5.17 -12.56
C ALA A 93 5.31 6.28 -12.95
N SER A 94 5.08 7.53 -12.52
CA SER A 94 6.02 8.63 -12.69
C SER A 94 7.22 8.55 -11.72
N TYR A 95 7.14 7.69 -10.70
CA TYR A 95 8.29 7.32 -9.89
C TYR A 95 9.04 6.13 -10.50
N GLN A 96 10.28 5.90 -10.04
CA GLN A 96 11.05 4.71 -10.40
C GLN A 96 10.54 3.49 -9.61
N VAL A 97 9.34 3.00 -9.95
CA VAL A 97 8.70 1.81 -9.39
C VAL A 97 8.07 0.98 -10.49
N GLU A 98 8.06 -0.34 -10.32
CA GLU A 98 7.30 -1.22 -11.18
C GLU A 98 5.83 -1.22 -10.76
N ILE A 99 4.91 -1.02 -11.71
CA ILE A 99 3.47 -1.05 -11.47
C ILE A 99 2.86 -2.28 -12.13
N VAL A 100 2.00 -2.98 -11.39
CA VAL A 100 1.16 -4.07 -11.88
C VAL A 100 -0.31 -3.66 -11.82
N TRP A 101 -1.13 -4.18 -12.75
CA TRP A 101 -2.54 -3.82 -12.95
C TRP A 101 -3.46 -5.04 -12.86
#